data_AF-A0A1W2DY63-F1
#
_entry.id   AF-A0A1W2DY63-F1
#
_cell.length_a   1.000
_cell.length_b   1.000
_cell.length_c   1.000
_cell.angle_alpha   90.00
_cell.angle_beta   90.00
_cell.angle_gamma   90.00
#
_symmetry.space_group_name_H-M   'P 1'
#
loop_
_entity.id
_entity.type
_entity.pdbx_description
1 polymer ?
#
loop_
_entity_poly.entity_id
_entity_poly.type
_entity_poly.pdbx_seq_one_letter_code
_entity_poly.pdbx_strand_id
1 'polypeptide(L)'
;MLESTIGYATRKAAPMSLVPTSVRAVWKSAELLIAFHKNKNKQRRDTPYFWRPKDAFARLLTKPEDQEAVVVLRGEGDTEDVQIKMHSDKIVIRRDRALGWSGVILDDDQIRIVVDNVLIRVDPDGGVVVERDAEKTHLEGSGEIYRFTPDMKINVSADGSRLSRETEDSLDGFTPDGMVSRRK
;
A
#
# COMPACT_ATOMS: atom_id res chain seq x y z
N MET A 1 -9.02 50.85 -24.94
CA MET A 1 -10.03 49.77 -24.92
C MET A 1 -9.31 48.51 -25.37
N LEU A 2 -9.35 47.46 -24.54
CA LEU A 2 -8.72 46.12 -24.69
C LEU A 2 -7.19 46.01 -24.49
N GLU A 3 -6.78 45.76 -23.25
CA GLU A 3 -5.61 44.91 -22.95
C GLU A 3 -6.13 43.55 -22.46
N SER A 4 -5.77 42.48 -23.17
CA SER A 4 -6.12 41.10 -22.83
C SER A 4 -5.00 40.46 -22.01
N THR A 5 -5.16 40.42 -20.69
CA THR A 5 -4.27 39.64 -19.81
C THR A 5 -4.78 38.20 -19.73
N ILE A 6 -4.15 37.29 -20.47
CA ILE A 6 -4.38 35.85 -20.33
C ILE A 6 -3.66 35.38 -19.06
N GLY A 7 -4.42 35.19 -17.98
CA GLY A 7 -3.93 34.62 -16.74
C GLY A 7 -3.75 33.10 -16.88
N TYR A 8 -2.50 32.64 -16.93
CA TYR A 8 -2.16 31.25 -16.69
C TYR A 8 -2.39 30.93 -15.20
N ALA A 9 -3.57 30.41 -14.87
CA ALA A 9 -3.80 29.79 -13.58
C ALA A 9 -3.20 28.37 -13.60
N THR A 10 -2.00 28.22 -13.03
CA THR A 10 -1.45 26.93 -12.65
C THR A 10 -2.40 26.25 -11.67
N ARG A 11 -3.16 25.25 -12.15
CA ARG A 11 -3.90 24.34 -11.27
C ARG A 11 -2.88 23.54 -10.46
N LYS A 12 -2.60 24.01 -9.25
CA LYS A 12 -1.90 23.24 -8.22
C LYS A 12 -2.78 22.00 -7.97
N ALA A 13 -2.31 20.82 -8.35
CA ALA A 13 -2.99 19.57 -8.04
C ALA A 13 -3.22 19.53 -6.52
N ALA A 14 -4.48 19.38 -6.12
CA ALA A 14 -4.82 19.22 -4.72
C ALA A 14 -4.12 17.96 -4.19
N PRO A 15 -3.55 17.97 -2.97
CA PRO A 15 -3.04 16.74 -2.38
C PRO A 15 -4.20 15.75 -2.29
N MET A 16 -4.02 14.59 -2.93
CA MET A 16 -4.99 13.51 -2.95
C MET A 16 -5.20 13.06 -1.50
N SER A 17 -6.34 13.42 -0.91
CA SER A 17 -6.70 12.99 0.44
C SER A 17 -6.93 11.48 0.42
N LEU A 18 -6.04 10.73 1.06
CA LEU A 18 -6.09 9.27 1.17
C LEU A 18 -7.05 8.78 2.28
N VAL A 19 -7.95 9.64 2.78
CA VAL A 19 -8.81 9.33 3.92
C VAL A 19 -10.27 9.12 3.47
N PRO A 20 -10.81 7.89 3.56
CA PRO A 20 -12.21 7.60 3.28
C PRO A 20 -13.16 8.39 4.20
N THR A 21 -14.33 8.78 3.67
CA THR A 21 -15.31 9.66 4.35
C THR A 21 -16.07 8.99 5.50
N SER A 22 -15.97 7.66 5.67
CA SER A 22 -16.51 6.94 6.81
C SER A 22 -15.52 5.88 7.29
N VAL A 23 -14.95 6.12 8.47
CA VAL A 23 -14.03 5.21 9.15
C VAL A 23 -14.85 4.13 9.85
N ARG A 24 -14.84 2.89 9.34
CA ARG A 24 -15.41 1.74 10.06
C ARG A 24 -14.37 1.21 11.05
N ALA A 25 -14.69 1.25 12.33
CA ALA A 25 -13.81 0.70 13.36
C ALA A 25 -13.86 -0.84 13.37
N VAL A 26 -12.70 -1.48 13.22
CA VAL A 26 -12.47 -2.93 13.35
C VAL A 26 -11.76 -3.27 14.65
N TRP A 27 -10.83 -2.42 15.10
CA TRP A 27 -10.10 -2.59 16.35
C TRP A 27 -10.58 -1.62 17.43
N LYS A 28 -10.66 -2.11 18.67
CA LYS A 28 -11.12 -1.33 19.84
C LYS A 28 -10.00 -0.91 20.81
N SER A 29 -8.93 -1.70 20.88
CA SER A 29 -7.84 -1.53 21.84
C SER A 29 -6.58 -2.24 21.36
N ALA A 30 -5.42 -1.78 21.80
CA ALA A 30 -4.13 -2.43 21.61
C ALA A 30 -3.41 -2.62 22.96
N GLU A 31 -2.61 -3.67 23.05
CA GLU A 31 -1.84 -3.99 24.25
C GLU A 31 -0.49 -4.61 23.87
N LEU A 32 0.58 -4.18 24.56
CA LEU A 32 1.90 -4.78 24.42
C LEU A 32 2.04 -5.99 25.33
N LEU A 33 2.43 -7.13 24.76
CA LEU A 33 2.73 -8.35 25.51
C LEU A 33 4.20 -8.75 25.28
N ILE A 34 4.89 -9.17 26.34
CA ILE A 34 6.21 -9.79 26.23
C ILE A 34 6.06 -11.30 26.35
N ALA A 35 6.45 -12.03 25.30
CA ALA A 35 6.41 -13.48 25.27
C ALA A 35 7.75 -14.08 25.75
N PHE A 36 7.71 -14.88 26.81
CA PHE A 36 8.86 -15.60 27.33
C PHE A 36 8.80 -17.08 26.94
N HIS A 37 9.65 -17.49 26.00
CA HIS A 37 9.77 -18.88 25.55
C HIS A 37 10.60 -19.76 26.49
N LYS A 38 11.33 -19.17 27.45
CA LYS A 38 12.17 -19.89 28.42
C LYS A 38 11.82 -19.51 29.86
N ASN A 39 11.84 -20.49 30.76
CA ASN A 39 11.61 -20.28 32.19
C ASN A 39 12.83 -19.69 32.91
N LYS A 40 12.70 -19.43 34.22
CA LYS A 40 13.79 -18.87 35.05
C LYS A 40 15.05 -19.76 35.05
N ASN A 41 14.89 -21.06 34.77
CA ASN A 41 15.97 -22.04 34.67
C ASN A 41 16.49 -22.19 33.23
N LYS A 42 16.15 -21.27 32.32
CA LYS A 42 16.51 -21.28 30.88
C LYS A 42 15.97 -22.47 30.08
N GLN A 43 15.06 -23.27 30.63
CA GLN A 43 14.42 -24.38 29.91
C GLN A 43 13.33 -23.83 28.99
N ARG A 44 13.24 -24.40 27.78
CA ARG A 44 12.19 -24.05 26.81
C ARG A 44 10.83 -24.48 27.35
N ARG A 45 9.82 -23.63 27.17
CA ARG A 45 8.41 -23.95 27.42
C ARG A 45 7.77 -24.50 26.15
N ASP A 46 6.77 -25.35 26.31
CA ASP A 46 5.90 -25.79 25.21
C ASP A 46 5.00 -24.65 24.74
N THR A 47 4.51 -23.84 25.69
CA THR A 47 3.75 -22.61 25.44
C THR A 47 4.45 -21.37 25.99
N PRO A 48 4.53 -20.26 25.23
CA PRO A 48 5.14 -19.02 25.72
C PRO A 48 4.36 -18.45 26.92
N TYR A 49 5.07 -17.93 27.91
CA TYR A 49 4.45 -17.13 28.97
C TYR A 49 4.31 -15.69 28.51
N PHE A 50 3.08 -15.18 28.41
CA PHE A 50 2.81 -13.79 28.07
C PHE A 50 2.73 -12.94 29.33
N TRP A 51 3.60 -11.94 29.42
CA TRP A 51 3.59 -10.94 30.47
C TRP A 51 3.08 -9.62 29.93
N ARG A 52 2.19 -8.96 30.68
CA ARG A 52 1.72 -7.60 30.42
C ARG A 52 2.57 -6.62 31.22
N PRO A 53 3.32 -5.73 30.56
CA PRO A 53 3.89 -4.57 31.24
C PRO A 53 2.78 -3.74 31.86
N LYS A 54 3.06 -3.15 33.03
CA LYS A 54 2.12 -2.25 33.70
C LYS A 54 1.90 -1.02 32.80
N ASP A 55 0.64 -0.60 32.65
CA ASP A 55 0.23 0.59 31.88
C ASP A 55 0.47 0.52 30.35
N ALA A 56 0.80 -0.64 29.78
CA ALA A 56 1.01 -0.82 28.33
C ALA A 56 -0.28 -1.13 27.55
N PHE A 57 -1.35 -0.39 27.85
CA PHE A 57 -2.67 -0.50 27.24
C PHE A 57 -3.07 0.80 26.56
N ALA A 58 -3.64 0.71 25.35
CA ALA A 58 -4.18 1.85 24.62
C ALA A 58 -5.61 1.57 24.13
N ARG A 59 -6.52 2.50 24.41
CA ARG A 59 -7.82 2.57 23.73
C ARG A 59 -7.60 3.17 22.34
N LEU A 60 -8.20 2.56 21.32
CA LEU A 60 -8.14 3.08 19.94
C LEU A 60 -9.41 3.89 19.69
N LEU A 61 -9.25 5.19 19.46
CA LEU A 61 -10.36 6.09 19.15
C LEU A 61 -10.69 6.04 17.66
N THR A 62 -11.95 6.35 17.32
CA THR A 62 -12.44 6.36 15.94
C THR A 62 -11.78 7.46 15.09
N LYS A 63 -11.31 8.53 15.73
CA LYS A 63 -10.64 9.68 15.11
C LYS A 63 -9.17 9.68 15.48
N PRO A 64 -8.26 9.24 14.58
CA PRO A 64 -6.82 9.21 14.86
C PRO A 64 -6.23 10.59 15.14
N GLU A 65 -6.84 11.66 14.64
CA GLU A 65 -6.44 13.05 14.89
C GLU A 65 -6.60 13.47 16.36
N ASP A 66 -7.54 12.85 17.09
CA ASP A 66 -7.76 13.14 18.51
C ASP A 66 -6.73 12.42 19.39
N GLN A 67 -6.33 11.20 18.99
CA GLN A 67 -5.33 10.40 19.69
C GLN A 67 -4.79 9.28 18.77
N GLU A 68 -3.47 9.15 18.71
CA GLU A 68 -2.80 8.08 17.96
C GLU A 68 -2.03 7.15 18.93
N ALA A 69 -2.29 5.84 18.84
CA ALA A 69 -1.48 4.84 19.53
C ALA A 69 -0.33 4.41 18.62
N VAL A 70 0.91 4.55 19.09
CA VAL A 70 2.12 4.27 18.29
C VAL A 70 3.13 3.44 19.08
N VAL A 71 3.73 2.45 18.41
CA VAL A 71 4.97 1.79 18.87
C VAL A 71 6.11 2.36 18.03
N VAL A 72 7.14 2.88 18.70
CA VAL A 72 8.34 3.42 18.05
C VAL A 72 9.51 2.46 18.28
N LEU A 73 10.13 2.01 17.20
CA LEU A 73 11.36 1.25 17.21
C LEU A 73 12.51 2.21 16.87
N ARG A 74 13.50 2.25 17.75
CA ARG A 74 14.70 3.06 17.56
C ARG A 74 15.85 2.16 17.12
N GLY A 75 16.57 2.62 16.10
CA GLY A 75 17.82 2.03 15.67
C GLY A 75 18.97 2.40 16.59
N GLU A 76 20.17 1.92 16.23
CA GLU A 76 21.42 2.31 16.90
C GLU A 76 21.61 3.84 16.86
N GLY A 77 22.06 4.42 17.98
CA GLY A 77 22.20 5.88 18.11
C GLY A 77 20.89 6.63 18.36
N ASP A 78 19.83 5.94 18.82
CA ASP A 78 18.53 6.49 19.21
C ASP A 78 17.72 7.17 18.08
N THR A 79 18.07 6.92 16.81
CA THR A 79 17.27 7.38 15.67
C THR A 79 16.03 6.54 15.52
N GLU A 80 14.85 7.15 15.37
CA GLU A 80 13.62 6.42 15.03
C GLU A 80 13.82 5.69 13.69
N ASP A 81 13.62 4.37 13.68
CA ASP A 81 13.74 3.57 12.46
C ASP A 81 12.34 3.21 11.95
N VAL A 82 11.46 2.74 12.84
CA VAL A 82 10.11 2.28 12.48
C VAL A 82 9.06 2.81 13.44
N GLN A 83 7.93 3.25 12.90
CA GLN A 83 6.72 3.57 13.65
C GLN A 83 5.59 2.62 13.25
N ILE A 84 4.93 2.01 14.23
CA ILE A 84 3.74 1.20 14.03
C ILE A 84 2.57 1.94 14.68
N LYS A 85 1.74 2.59 13.86
CA LYS A 85 0.54 3.31 14.29
C LYS A 85 -0.65 2.37 14.23
N MET A 86 -1.40 2.30 15.31
CA MET A 86 -2.59 1.47 15.44
C MET A 86 -3.80 2.41 15.45
N HIS A 87 -4.59 2.38 14.38
CA HIS A 87 -5.87 3.08 14.28
C HIS A 87 -7.01 2.09 14.48
N SER A 88 -8.23 2.58 14.67
CA SER A 88 -9.38 1.70 14.76
C SER A 88 -9.74 1.02 13.44
N ASP A 89 -9.28 1.56 12.31
CA ASP A 89 -9.62 1.15 10.93
C ASP A 89 -8.43 0.74 10.07
N LYS A 90 -7.20 0.93 10.57
CA LYS A 90 -5.99 0.42 9.91
C LYS A 90 -4.80 0.28 10.85
N ILE A 91 -3.81 -0.48 10.42
CA ILE A 91 -2.46 -0.47 10.99
C ILE A 91 -1.52 0.15 9.96
N VAL A 92 -0.72 1.14 10.39
CA VAL A 92 0.27 1.80 9.54
C VAL A 92 1.66 1.53 10.08
N ILE A 93 2.50 0.87 9.29
CA ILE A 93 3.92 0.65 9.58
C ILE A 93 4.71 1.59 8.68
N ARG A 94 5.46 2.52 9.25
CA ARG A 94 6.29 3.48 8.51
C ARG A 94 7.74 3.29 8.88
N ARG A 95 8.63 3.33 7.89
CA ARG A 95 10.08 3.44 8.12
C ARG A 95 10.57 4.83 7.74
N ASP A 96 11.32 5.49 8.61
CA ASP A 96 11.84 6.83 8.34
C ASP A 96 13.23 6.78 7.69
N ARG A 97 13.32 6.11 6.53
CA ARG A 97 14.53 6.05 5.71
C ARG A 97 14.21 6.23 4.23
N ALA A 98 15.11 6.88 3.52
CA ALA A 98 14.99 7.20 2.09
C ALA A 98 15.13 5.98 1.15
N LEU A 99 15.48 4.79 1.66
CA LEU A 99 15.72 3.59 0.84
C LEU A 99 14.90 2.42 1.39
N GLY A 100 13.99 1.90 0.57
CA GLY A 100 13.19 0.71 0.84
C GLY A 100 11.71 0.99 1.10
N TRP A 101 11.07 0.12 1.87
CA TRP A 101 9.63 0.23 2.16
C TRP A 101 9.42 1.42 3.10
N SER A 102 8.80 2.47 2.59
CA SER A 102 8.52 3.70 3.35
C SER A 102 7.23 3.57 4.15
N GLY A 103 6.29 2.74 3.70
CA GLY A 103 5.04 2.49 4.43
C GLY A 103 4.35 1.17 4.07
N VAL A 104 3.75 0.52 5.04
CA VAL A 104 2.75 -0.55 4.86
C VAL A 104 1.49 -0.13 5.58
N ILE A 105 0.36 -0.15 4.89
CA ILE A 105 -0.97 0.11 5.44
C ILE A 105 -1.77 -1.16 5.29
N LEU A 106 -2.24 -1.69 6.40
CA LEU A 106 -3.14 -2.82 6.47
C LEU A 106 -4.51 -2.26 6.87
N ASP A 107 -5.47 -2.33 5.96
CA ASP A 107 -6.87 -1.98 6.23
C ASP A 107 -7.78 -3.18 5.93
N ASP A 108 -9.10 -3.00 6.08
CA ASP A 108 -10.08 -4.07 5.96
C ASP A 108 -10.12 -4.74 4.59
N ASP A 109 -9.84 -3.96 3.54
CA ASP A 109 -10.14 -4.32 2.16
C ASP A 109 -8.89 -4.39 1.29
N GLN A 110 -7.70 -4.04 1.79
CA GLN A 110 -6.47 -4.05 1.00
C GLN A 110 -5.22 -3.94 1.86
N ILE A 111 -4.11 -4.34 1.26
CA ILE A 111 -2.76 -4.03 1.73
C ILE A 111 -2.19 -2.99 0.78
N ARG A 112 -1.71 -1.87 1.31
CA ARG A 112 -0.97 -0.86 0.55
C ARG A 112 0.47 -0.81 1.02
N ILE A 113 1.41 -0.86 0.09
CA ILE A 113 2.85 -0.84 0.33
C ILE A 113 3.41 0.32 -0.48
N VAL A 114 4.17 1.19 0.17
CA VAL A 114 4.87 2.31 -0.45
C VAL A 114 6.35 2.00 -0.43
N VAL A 115 6.98 2.01 -1.61
CA VAL A 115 8.42 1.83 -1.80
C VAL A 115 8.90 2.95 -2.70
N ASP A 116 9.72 3.85 -2.18
CA ASP A 116 10.14 5.08 -2.88
C ASP A 116 8.94 5.87 -3.46
N ASN A 117 8.83 5.97 -4.79
CA ASN A 117 7.70 6.60 -5.51
C ASN A 117 6.67 5.60 -6.06
N VAL A 118 6.74 4.33 -5.63
CA VAL A 118 5.89 3.25 -6.08
C VAL A 118 4.84 2.94 -5.01
N LEU A 119 3.58 2.92 -5.41
CA LEU A 119 2.47 2.41 -4.61
C LEU A 119 2.10 1.01 -5.13
N ILE A 120 2.21 0.01 -4.25
CA ILE A 120 1.74 -1.35 -4.51
C ILE A 120 0.49 -1.56 -3.66
N ARG A 121 -0.60 -1.97 -4.29
CA ARG A 121 -1.87 -2.32 -3.66
C ARG A 121 -2.14 -3.79 -3.90
N VAL A 122 -2.47 -4.53 -2.85
CA VAL A 122 -2.90 -5.93 -2.93
C VAL A 122 -4.35 -5.99 -2.47
N ASP A 123 -5.21 -6.47 -3.36
CA ASP A 123 -6.65 -6.56 -3.18
C ASP A 123 -7.04 -7.92 -2.54
N PRO A 124 -8.25 -8.05 -1.94
CA PRO A 124 -8.64 -9.23 -1.18
C PRO A 124 -8.74 -10.50 -2.01
N ASP A 125 -8.96 -10.35 -3.32
CA ASP A 125 -9.01 -11.43 -4.30
C ASP A 125 -7.62 -11.89 -4.78
N GLY A 126 -6.55 -11.29 -4.23
CA GLY A 126 -5.16 -11.54 -4.62
C GLY A 126 -4.68 -10.67 -5.79
N GLY A 127 -5.52 -9.78 -6.32
CA GLY A 127 -5.12 -8.81 -7.33
C GLY A 127 -4.02 -7.89 -6.82
N VAL A 128 -3.08 -7.51 -7.69
CA VAL A 128 -1.97 -6.61 -7.37
C VAL A 128 -1.95 -5.46 -8.35
N VAL A 129 -1.97 -4.24 -7.83
CA VAL A 129 -1.79 -3.03 -8.61
C VAL A 129 -0.50 -2.34 -8.21
N VAL A 130 0.36 -2.07 -9.19
CA VAL A 130 1.60 -1.31 -9.02
C VAL A 130 1.47 0.00 -9.78
N GLU A 131 1.55 1.11 -9.06
CA GLU A 131 1.48 2.48 -9.60
C GLU A 131 2.84 3.17 -9.42
N ARG A 132 3.37 3.73 -10.51
CA ARG A 132 4.59 4.54 -10.50
C ARG A 132 4.43 5.70 -11.47
N ASP A 133 4.39 6.92 -10.95
CA ASP A 133 4.20 8.14 -11.74
C ASP A 133 2.92 8.05 -12.61
N ALA A 134 3.06 7.95 -13.93
CA ALA A 134 1.94 7.77 -14.87
C ALA A 134 1.77 6.32 -15.37
N GLU A 135 2.57 5.39 -14.86
CA GLU A 135 2.51 3.97 -15.21
C GLU A 135 1.72 3.17 -14.18
N LYS A 136 0.95 2.20 -14.66
CA LYS A 136 0.17 1.30 -13.83
C LYS A 136 0.23 -0.11 -14.35
N THR A 137 0.50 -1.08 -13.49
CA THR A 137 0.37 -2.50 -13.80
C THR A 137 -0.67 -3.11 -12.88
N HIS A 138 -1.64 -3.82 -13.44
CA HIS A 138 -2.60 -4.65 -12.73
C HIS A 138 -2.25 -6.10 -13.02
N LEU A 139 -2.20 -6.90 -11.97
CA LEU A 139 -2.36 -8.34 -11.99
C LEU A 139 -3.72 -8.61 -11.36
N GLU A 140 -4.67 -9.12 -12.13
CA GLU A 140 -5.99 -9.46 -11.58
C GLU A 140 -5.90 -10.77 -10.79
N GLY A 141 -6.82 -11.01 -9.85
CA GLY A 141 -6.85 -12.25 -9.06
C GLY A 141 -7.02 -13.53 -9.92
N SER A 142 -7.55 -13.39 -11.13
CA SER A 142 -7.66 -14.45 -12.14
C SER A 142 -6.36 -14.71 -12.92
N GLY A 143 -5.35 -13.84 -12.80
CA GLY A 143 -4.02 -14.00 -13.39
C GLY A 143 -3.74 -13.14 -14.63
N GLU A 144 -4.75 -12.45 -15.19
CA GLU A 144 -4.53 -11.51 -16.30
C GLU A 144 -3.68 -10.32 -15.86
N ILE A 145 -2.87 -9.80 -16.79
CA ILE A 145 -2.03 -8.64 -16.54
C ILE A 145 -2.44 -7.50 -17.47
N TYR A 146 -2.74 -6.34 -16.90
CA TYR A 146 -2.94 -5.10 -17.65
C TYR A 146 -1.84 -4.11 -17.31
N ARG A 147 -1.08 -3.65 -18.30
CA ARG A 147 -0.11 -2.58 -18.11
C ARG A 147 -0.51 -1.35 -18.89
N PHE A 148 -0.51 -0.21 -18.22
CA PHE A 148 -0.83 1.10 -18.75
C PHE A 148 0.40 1.97 -18.61
N THR A 149 0.78 2.62 -19.70
CA THR A 149 1.69 3.76 -19.74
C THR A 149 0.97 4.91 -20.45
N PRO A 150 1.55 6.13 -20.47
CA PRO A 150 0.97 7.23 -21.22
C PRO A 150 0.69 6.90 -22.70
N ASP A 151 1.51 6.05 -23.30
CA ASP A 151 1.51 5.82 -24.75
C ASP A 151 0.91 4.47 -25.16
N MET A 152 0.71 3.55 -24.20
CA MET A 152 0.26 2.20 -24.53
C MET A 152 -0.53 1.52 -23.41
N LYS A 153 -1.37 0.57 -23.83
CA LYS A 153 -2.01 -0.42 -22.99
C LYS A 153 -1.59 -1.81 -23.45
N ILE A 154 -1.14 -2.64 -22.54
CA ILE A 154 -0.84 -4.06 -22.76
C ILE A 154 -1.83 -4.88 -21.93
N ASN A 155 -2.35 -5.96 -22.51
CA ASN A 155 -3.10 -6.99 -21.82
C ASN A 155 -2.44 -8.35 -22.06
N VAL A 156 -2.28 -9.17 -21.03
CA VAL A 156 -1.78 -10.54 -21.10
C VAL A 156 -2.80 -11.47 -20.46
N SER A 157 -3.15 -12.57 -21.13
CA SER A 157 -4.03 -13.58 -20.57
C SER A 157 -3.40 -14.29 -19.37
N ALA A 158 -4.23 -14.85 -18.50
CA ALA A 158 -3.77 -15.53 -17.28
C ALA A 158 -2.79 -16.68 -17.51
N ASP A 159 -2.89 -17.37 -18.64
CA ASP A 159 -1.99 -18.45 -19.06
C ASP A 159 -0.77 -17.97 -19.87
N GLY A 160 -0.67 -16.67 -20.14
CA GLY A 160 0.37 -16.06 -20.96
C GLY A 160 0.30 -16.41 -22.46
N SER A 161 -0.72 -17.16 -22.91
CA SER A 161 -0.82 -17.60 -24.31
C SER A 161 -1.23 -16.48 -25.27
N ARG A 162 -1.87 -15.43 -24.76
CA ARG A 162 -2.34 -14.29 -25.54
C ARG A 162 -1.85 -12.99 -24.94
N LEU A 163 -1.47 -12.07 -25.82
CA LEU A 163 -1.12 -10.70 -25.46
C LEU A 163 -1.78 -9.75 -26.46
N SER A 164 -2.27 -8.61 -26.00
CA SER A 164 -2.60 -7.50 -26.89
C SER A 164 -1.88 -6.24 -26.47
N ARG A 165 -1.55 -5.41 -27.46
CA ARG A 165 -0.96 -4.09 -27.28
C ARG A 165 -1.81 -3.09 -28.04
N GLU A 166 -2.25 -2.06 -27.35
CA GLU A 166 -2.98 -0.94 -27.91
C GLU A 166 -2.15 0.33 -27.73
N THR A 167 -1.97 1.07 -28.81
CA THR A 167 -1.40 2.43 -28.81
C THR A 167 -2.43 3.41 -29.38
N GLU A 168 -2.04 4.67 -29.52
CA GLU A 168 -2.83 5.66 -30.24
C GLU A 168 -3.13 5.23 -31.69
N ASP A 169 -2.14 4.64 -32.38
CA ASP A 169 -2.21 4.36 -33.82
C ASP A 169 -2.59 2.91 -34.17
N SER A 170 -2.41 1.97 -33.25
CA SER A 170 -2.56 0.54 -33.57
C SER A 170 -3.14 -0.29 -32.43
N LEU A 171 -3.70 -1.42 -32.84
CA LEU A 171 -4.07 -2.54 -31.99
C LEU A 171 -3.41 -3.80 -32.54
N ASP A 172 -2.51 -4.38 -31.76
CA ASP A 172 -1.79 -5.60 -32.07
C ASP A 172 -2.25 -6.73 -31.12
N GLY A 173 -2.50 -7.91 -31.67
CA GLY A 173 -2.81 -9.12 -30.94
C GLY A 173 -1.81 -10.22 -31.27
N PHE A 174 -1.30 -10.88 -30.24
CA PHE A 174 -0.34 -11.98 -30.31
C PHE A 174 -1.00 -13.22 -29.71
N THR A 175 -1.05 -14.30 -30.49
CA THR A 175 -1.59 -15.59 -30.08
C THR A 175 -0.60 -16.70 -30.46
N PRO A 176 -0.81 -17.95 -30.02
CA PRO A 176 0.04 -19.07 -30.43
C PRO A 176 0.03 -19.30 -31.96
N ASP A 177 -1.04 -18.86 -32.64
CA ASP A 177 -1.24 -19.03 -34.07
C ASP A 177 -0.64 -17.89 -34.91
N GLY A 178 -0.11 -16.83 -34.27
CA GLY A 178 0.57 -15.73 -34.93
C GLY A 178 0.16 -14.35 -34.42
N MET A 179 0.47 -13.32 -35.23
CA MET A 179 0.21 -11.92 -34.90
C MET A 179 -0.86 -11.34 -35.83
N VAL A 180 -1.81 -10.62 -35.26
CA VAL A 180 -2.79 -9.81 -35.99
C VAL A 180 -2.57 -8.35 -35.62
N SER A 181 -2.53 -7.46 -36.60
CA SER A 181 -2.37 -6.02 -36.36
C SER A 181 -3.43 -5.24 -37.13
N ARG A 182 -3.97 -4.21 -36.48
CA ARG A 182 -4.94 -3.28 -37.06
C ARG A 182 -4.52 -1.85 -36.74
N ARG A 183 -4.45 -0.99 -37.77
CA ARG A 183 -4.28 0.45 -37.60
C ARG A 183 -5.64 1.12 -37.31
N LYS A 184 -5.61 2.16 -36.51
CA LYS A 184 -6.78 3.00 -36.17
C LYS A 184 -7.01 4.07 -37.23
#